data_AF-A0A2R6A925-F1
#
_entry.id   AF-A0A2R6A925-F1
#
_cell.length_a   1.000
_cell.length_b   1.000
_cell.length_c   1.000
_cell.angle_alpha   90.00
_cell.angle_beta   90.00
_cell.angle_gamma   90.00
#
_symmetry.space_group_name_H-M   'P 1'
#
loop_
_entity.id
_entity.type
_entity.pdbx_description
1 polymer ?
#
loop_
_entity_poly.entity_id
_entity_poly.type
_entity_poly.pdbx_seq_one_letter_code
_entity_poly.pdbx_strand_id
1 'polypeptide(L)'
;MMDLTPVKWEAGCVSILDQRLLPFRVERIRCTRVEQVADAIRTLAVRGAPTLGIVGGYSVALAAQGCMSNDFNTCIELLQKSGALIKSTRPTARNLFGVSTEC
;
A
#
# COMPACT_ATOMS: atom_id res chain seq x y z
N MET A 1 18.44 18.09 -0.68
CA MET A 1 18.40 16.94 0.24
C MET A 1 17.60 15.83 -0.43
N MET A 2 18.10 14.59 -0.44
CA MET A 2 17.37 13.45 -1.04
C MET A 2 16.23 13.01 -0.11
N ASP A 3 15.03 12.77 -0.65
CA ASP A 3 13.87 12.30 0.12
C ASP A 3 13.91 10.78 0.31
N LEU A 4 14.22 10.35 1.53
CA LEU A 4 14.31 8.95 1.93
C LEU A 4 13.06 8.46 2.67
N THR A 5 11.95 9.20 2.59
CA THR A 5 10.67 8.79 3.17
C THR A 5 10.22 7.47 2.51
N PRO A 6 10.06 6.36 3.27
CA PRO A 6 9.82 5.04 2.69
C PRO A 6 8.55 4.97 1.84
N VAL A 7 7.50 5.64 2.28
CA VAL A 7 6.21 5.72 1.58
C VAL A 7 5.57 7.06 1.86
N LYS A 8 4.94 7.67 0.85
CA LYS A 8 4.16 8.89 0.99
C LYS A 8 3.00 8.91 0.00
N TRP A 9 1.96 9.65 0.35
CA TRP A 9 0.86 9.96 -0.56
C TRP A 9 1.16 11.25 -1.32
N GLU A 10 1.15 11.20 -2.66
CA GLU A 10 1.40 12.37 -3.50
C GLU A 10 0.54 12.33 -4.75
N ALA A 11 -0.09 13.44 -5.12
CA ALA A 11 -0.85 13.57 -6.37
C ALA A 11 -1.81 12.38 -6.65
N GLY A 12 -2.56 11.95 -5.63
CA GLY A 12 -3.53 10.86 -5.74
C GLY A 12 -2.92 9.46 -5.95
N CYS A 13 -1.68 9.24 -5.54
CA CYS A 13 -1.03 7.96 -5.67
C CYS A 13 -0.11 7.66 -4.47
N VAL A 14 0.24 6.38 -4.32
CA VAL A 14 1.20 5.91 -3.33
C VAL A 14 2.58 5.92 -3.95
N SER A 15 3.47 6.73 -3.39
CA SER A 15 4.84 6.90 -3.84
C SER A 15 5.75 6.13 -2.89
N ILE A 16 6.36 5.04 -3.36
CA ILE A 16 7.18 4.11 -2.57
C ILE A 16 8.65 4.31 -2.93
N LEU A 17 9.52 4.48 -1.94
CA LEU A 17 10.96 4.42 -2.14
C LEU A 17 11.38 2.96 -2.40
N ASP A 18 12.03 2.68 -3.53
CA ASP A 18 12.49 1.32 -3.85
C ASP A 18 13.71 0.94 -3.01
N GLN A 19 13.46 0.23 -1.91
CA GLN A 19 14.49 -0.19 -0.96
C GLN A 19 15.43 -1.27 -1.53
N ARG A 20 15.16 -1.83 -2.71
CA ARG A 20 16.05 -2.81 -3.38
C ARG A 20 17.26 -2.13 -4.01
N LEU A 21 17.12 -0.85 -4.35
CA LEU A 21 18.14 -0.10 -5.08
C LEU A 21 19.07 0.69 -4.15
N LEU A 22 18.71 0.84 -2.88
CA LEU A 22 19.55 1.48 -1.88
C LEU A 22 20.79 0.62 -1.55
N PRO A 23 21.94 1.24 -1.25
CA PRO A 23 22.19 2.68 -1.21
C PRO A 23 22.57 3.31 -2.58
N PHE A 24 22.62 2.52 -3.65
CA PHE A 24 23.20 2.94 -4.93
C PHE A 24 22.32 3.89 -5.74
N ARG A 25 20.99 3.73 -5.68
CA ARG A 25 20.03 4.61 -6.35
C ARG A 25 18.84 4.91 -5.46
N VAL A 26 18.36 6.14 -5.54
CA VAL A 26 17.14 6.62 -4.88
C VAL A 26 16.08 6.77 -5.97
N GLU A 27 15.23 5.77 -6.13
CA GLU A 27 14.13 5.78 -7.10
C GLU A 27 12.80 5.52 -6.39
N ARG A 28 11.72 6.07 -6.96
CA ARG A 28 10.37 5.93 -6.41
C ARG A 28 9.46 5.21 -7.38
N ILE A 29 8.71 4.25 -6.86
CA ILE A 29 7.65 3.54 -7.58
C ILE A 29 6.34 4.28 -7.33
N ARG A 30 5.68 4.69 -8.42
CA ARG A 30 4.38 5.35 -8.36
C ARG A 30 3.27 4.32 -8.54
N CYS A 31 2.49 4.10 -7.49
CA CYS A 31 1.36 3.17 -7.49
C CYS A 31 0.04 3.95 -7.50
N THR A 32 -0.69 3.86 -8.61
CA THR A 32 -2.04 4.43 -8.77
C THR A 32 -3.14 3.39 -8.56
N ARG A 33 -2.76 2.12 -8.39
CA ARG A 33 -3.68 1.01 -8.15
C ARG A 33 -3.16 0.08 -7.05
N VAL A 34 -4.09 -0.60 -6.38
CA VAL A 34 -3.77 -1.50 -5.25
C VAL A 34 -2.91 -2.68 -5.69
N GLU A 35 -3.07 -3.18 -6.92
CA GLU A 35 -2.27 -4.28 -7.44
C GLU A 35 -0.77 -3.90 -7.55
N GLN A 36 -0.48 -2.66 -7.94
CA GLN A 36 0.90 -2.17 -8.01
C GLN A 36 1.53 -2.06 -6.62
N VAL A 37 0.73 -1.68 -5.61
CA VAL A 37 1.18 -1.67 -4.21
C VAL A 37 1.46 -3.10 -3.74
N ALA A 38 0.56 -4.03 -4.05
CA ALA A 38 0.72 -5.44 -3.71
C ALA A 38 2.02 -6.02 -4.32
N ASP A 39 2.32 -5.67 -5.57
CA ASP A 39 3.57 -6.08 -6.23
C ASP A 39 4.81 -5.45 -5.61
N ALA A 40 4.75 -4.18 -5.19
CA ALA A 40 5.85 -3.55 -4.45
C ALA A 40 6.13 -4.25 -3.11
N ILE A 41 5.10 -4.77 -2.43
CA ILE A 41 5.26 -5.56 -1.21
C ILE A 41 5.87 -6.93 -1.52
N ARG A 42 5.34 -7.65 -2.54
CA ARG A 42 5.81 -8.99 -2.93
C ARG A 42 7.27 -9.00 -3.37
N THR A 43 7.66 -7.98 -4.13
CA THR A 43 9.03 -7.83 -4.64
C THR A 43 10.00 -7.29 -3.61
N LEU A 44 9.54 -6.96 -2.39
CA LEU A 44 10.33 -6.34 -1.32
C LEU A 44 10.87 -4.95 -1.68
N ALA A 45 10.26 -4.26 -2.65
CA ALA A 45 10.51 -2.85 -2.92
C ALA A 45 10.15 -1.99 -1.69
N VAL A 46 9.12 -2.39 -0.95
CA VAL A 46 8.79 -1.87 0.38
C VAL A 46 8.73 -2.98 1.41
N ARG A 47 9.34 -2.75 2.57
CA ARG A 47 9.40 -3.71 3.68
C ARG A 47 9.51 -3.00 5.03
N GLY A 48 9.43 -3.79 6.09
CA GLY A 48 9.38 -3.33 7.49
C GLY A 48 7.94 -3.25 8.00
N ALA A 49 7.68 -3.85 9.16
CA ALA A 49 6.35 -3.89 9.78
C ALA A 49 5.67 -2.51 9.88
N PRO A 50 6.32 -1.45 10.41
CA PRO A 50 5.67 -0.13 10.51
C PRO A 50 5.32 0.47 9.14
N THR A 51 6.24 0.39 8.17
CA THR A 51 6.02 0.91 6.81
C THR A 51 4.85 0.21 6.12
N LEU A 52 4.76 -1.11 6.28
CA LEU A 52 3.71 -1.90 5.66
C LEU A 52 2.32 -1.63 6.24
N GLY A 53 2.21 -1.26 7.53
CA GLY A 53 0.97 -0.75 8.11
C GLY A 53 0.48 0.52 7.40
N ILE A 54 1.39 1.47 7.15
CA ILE A 54 1.10 2.72 6.41
C ILE A 54 0.69 2.41 4.96
N VAL A 55 1.42 1.51 4.29
CA VAL A 55 1.10 1.06 2.92
C VAL A 55 -0.28 0.40 2.85
N GLY A 56 -0.68 -0.36 3.87
CA GLY A 56 -2.02 -0.93 3.99
C GLY A 56 -3.10 0.15 4.02
N GLY A 57 -2.93 1.18 4.86
CA GLY A 57 -3.85 2.32 4.92
C GLY A 57 -3.95 3.07 3.59
N TYR A 58 -2.81 3.34 2.95
CA TYR A 58 -2.80 3.99 1.64
C TYR A 58 -3.41 3.15 0.52
N SER A 59 -3.35 1.82 0.63
CA SER A 59 -4.03 0.93 -0.33
C SER A 59 -5.55 1.06 -0.24
N VAL A 60 -6.10 1.22 0.96
CA VAL A 60 -7.53 1.51 1.17
C VAL A 60 -7.89 2.88 0.59
N ALA A 61 -7.04 3.90 0.79
CA ALA A 61 -7.26 5.22 0.20
C ALA A 61 -7.25 5.19 -1.34
N LEU A 62 -6.34 4.45 -1.97
CA LEU A 62 -6.35 4.22 -3.42
C LEU A 62 -7.63 3.54 -3.91
N ALA A 63 -8.09 2.51 -3.18
CA ALA A 63 -9.32 1.81 -3.53
C ALA A 63 -10.56 2.72 -3.42
N ALA A 64 -10.62 3.55 -2.37
CA ALA A 64 -11.69 4.52 -2.18
C ALA A 64 -11.70 5.58 -3.30
N GLN A 65 -10.52 6.04 -3.74
CA GLN A 65 -10.43 6.96 -4.88
C GLN A 65 -10.98 6.35 -6.17
N GLY A 66 -10.77 5.04 -6.37
CA GLY A 66 -11.33 4.30 -7.52
C GLY A 66 -12.85 4.09 -7.45
N CYS A 67 -13.48 4.23 -6.28
CA CYS A 67 -14.90 4.00 -6.08
C CYS A 67 -15.76 5.27 -6.09
N MET A 68 -15.17 6.45 -6.30
CA MET A 68 -15.86 7.76 -6.17
C MET A 68 -17.09 7.94 -7.09
N SER A 69 -17.25 7.09 -8.12
CA SER A 69 -18.39 7.10 -9.05
C SER A 69 -19.34 5.91 -8.89
N ASN A 70 -19.12 5.06 -7.87
CA ASN A 70 -19.87 3.83 -7.64
C ASN A 70 -20.86 4.00 -6.47
N ASP A 71 -21.83 3.08 -6.37
CA ASP A 71 -22.70 3.01 -5.20
C ASP A 71 -21.92 2.53 -3.96
N PHE A 72 -22.49 2.78 -2.80
CA PHE A 72 -21.87 2.48 -1.50
C PHE A 72 -21.47 1.00 -1.35
N ASN A 73 -22.33 0.06 -1.78
CA ASN A 73 -22.06 -1.36 -1.61
C ASN A 73 -20.88 -1.80 -2.49
N THR A 74 -20.83 -1.34 -3.73
CA THR A 74 -19.70 -1.57 -4.64
C THR A 74 -18.41 -0.99 -4.06
N CYS A 75 -18.45 0.20 -3.45
CA CYS A 75 -17.26 0.78 -2.82
C CYS A 75 -16.77 -0.08 -1.64
N ILE A 76 -17.68 -0.53 -0.75
CA ILE A 76 -17.32 -1.41 0.38
C ILE A 76 -16.67 -2.71 -0.11
N GLU A 77 -17.22 -3.34 -1.15
CA GLU A 77 -16.67 -4.57 -1.71
C GLU A 77 -15.24 -4.36 -2.26
N LEU A 78 -14.99 -3.24 -2.95
CA LEU A 78 -13.67 -2.88 -3.45
C LEU A 78 -12.66 -2.66 -2.32
N LEU A 79 -13.07 -2.00 -1.24
CA LEU A 79 -12.22 -1.79 -0.07
C LEU A 79 -11.85 -3.13 0.61
N GLN A 80 -12.82 -4.03 0.76
CA GLN A 80 -12.60 -5.36 1.33
C GLN A 80 -11.66 -6.21 0.46
N LYS A 81 -11.89 -6.23 -0.86
CA LYS A 81 -11.02 -6.90 -1.83
C LYS A 81 -9.58 -6.36 -1.77
N SER A 82 -9.44 -5.05 -1.65
CA SER A 82 -8.13 -4.39 -1.53
C SER A 82 -7.40 -4.78 -0.25
N GLY A 83 -8.10 -4.78 0.88
CA GLY A 83 -7.55 -5.25 2.15
C GLY A 83 -7.13 -6.72 2.11
N ALA A 84 -7.93 -7.58 1.50
CA ALA A 84 -7.62 -8.99 1.31
C ALA A 84 -6.41 -9.22 0.40
N LEU A 85 -6.28 -8.43 -0.68
CA LEU A 85 -5.13 -8.49 -1.57
C LEU A 85 -3.84 -8.14 -0.86
N ILE A 86 -3.82 -7.05 -0.09
CA ILE A 86 -2.62 -6.66 0.67
C ILE A 86 -2.29 -7.70 1.74
N LYS A 87 -3.30 -8.25 2.43
CA LYS A 87 -3.14 -9.39 3.36
C LYS A 87 -2.47 -10.61 2.71
N SER A 88 -2.86 -10.95 1.48
CA SER A 88 -2.34 -12.14 0.80
C SER A 88 -0.90 -11.99 0.29
N THR A 89 -0.36 -10.77 0.19
CA THR A 89 1.01 -10.54 -0.29
C THR A 89 2.08 -11.14 0.61
N ARG A 90 1.78 -11.41 1.90
CA ARG A 90 2.71 -12.01 2.87
C ARG A 90 1.99 -12.94 3.88
N PRO A 91 1.75 -14.23 3.56
CA PRO A 91 1.00 -15.14 4.44
C PRO A 91 1.67 -15.40 5.81
N THR A 92 2.96 -15.13 5.96
CA THR A 92 3.71 -15.29 7.22
C THR A 92 3.83 -14.02 8.05
N ALA A 93 3.41 -12.85 7.54
CA ALA A 93 3.45 -11.59 8.27
C ALA A 93 2.18 -11.40 9.13
N ARG A 94 1.93 -12.34 10.05
CA ARG A 94 0.82 -12.28 11.03
C ARG A 94 0.88 -11.05 11.96
N ASN A 95 1.92 -10.23 11.88
CA ASN A 95 2.10 -9.01 12.67
C ASN A 95 1.97 -7.70 11.84
N LEU A 96 1.28 -7.75 10.70
CA LEU A 96 1.10 -6.60 9.80
C LEU A 96 -0.26 -5.90 9.94
N PHE A 97 -1.25 -6.58 10.52
CA PHE A 97 -2.61 -6.06 10.67
C PHE A 97 -2.90 -5.73 12.13
N GLY A 98 -2.10 -4.82 12.69
CA GLY A 98 -2.39 -4.15 13.97
C GLY A 98 -3.24 -2.89 13.77
N VAL A 99 -4.16 -2.89 12.82
CA VAL A 99 -5.29 -1.94 12.81
C VAL A 99 -6.49 -2.79 13.20
N SER A 100 -6.76 -2.82 14.50
CA SER A 100 -7.89 -3.52 15.09
C SER A 100 -9.18 -3.10 14.38
N THR A 101 -9.82 -4.05 13.71
CA THR A 101 -11.23 -3.96 13.28
C THR A 101 -12.16 -4.31 14.44
N GLU A 102 -11.85 -3.79 15.63
CA GLU A 102 -12.71 -3.88 16.81
C GLU A 102 -13.22 -2.49 17.15
N CYS A 103 -14.37 -2.15 16.57
CA CYS A 103 -15.46 -1.39 17.17
C CYS A 103 -16.75 -1.94 16.56
#